data_AF-A0A7W9GGK5-F1
#
_entry.id   AF-A0A7W9GGK5-F1
#
_cell.length_a   1.000
_cell.length_b   1.000
_cell.length_c   1.000
_cell.angle_alpha   90.00
_cell.angle_beta   90.00
_cell.angle_gamma   90.00
#
_symmetry.space_group_name_H-M   'P 1'
#
loop_
_entity.id
_entity.type
_entity.pdbx_description
1 polymer ?
#
loop_
_entity_poly.entity_id
_entity_poly.type
_entity_poly.pdbx_seq_one_letter_code
_entity_poly.pdbx_strand_id
1 'polypeptide(L)' 'MSDSDLRAFYLRYLEELNAHRFDGMDEFIDDRTTLNGEPATRDDLIAVQKADVDAVPDLHWELRELTPANCAGN' A
#
# COMPACT_ATOMS: atom_id res chain seq x y z
N MET A 1 -5.73 12.94 -9.03
CA MET A 1 -4.27 12.87 -9.18
C MET A 1 -3.96 12.53 -10.62
N SER A 2 -2.93 13.14 -11.23
CA SER A 2 -2.44 12.64 -12.52
C SER A 2 -1.72 11.29 -12.34
N ASP A 3 -1.48 10.57 -13.42
CA ASP A 3 -0.72 9.30 -13.38
C ASP A 3 0.67 9.48 -12.75
N SER A 4 1.31 10.62 -13.03
CA SER A 4 2.61 11.00 -12.45
C SER A 4 2.50 11.25 -10.95
N ASP A 5 1.45 11.94 -10.49
CA ASP A 5 1.23 12.17 -9.06
C ASP A 5 0.94 10.85 -8.34
N LEU A 6 0.14 9.97 -8.95
CA LEU A 6 -0.20 8.67 -8.38
C LEU A 6 1.05 7.79 -8.26
N ARG A 7 1.90 7.79 -9.30
CA ARG A 7 3.18 7.08 -9.27
C ARG A 7 4.09 7.62 -8.16
N ALA A 8 4.22 8.93 -8.03
CA ALA A 8 5.03 9.55 -6.99
C ALA A 8 4.52 9.19 -5.59
N PHE A 9 3.20 9.17 -5.40
CA PHE A 9 2.57 8.73 -4.15
C PHE A 9 2.87 7.26 -3.83
N TYR A 10 2.70 6.35 -4.79
CA TYR A 10 2.99 4.93 -4.58
C TYR A 10 4.47 4.68 -4.26
N LEU A 11 5.40 5.40 -4.91
CA LEU A 11 6.83 5.24 -4.62
C LEU A 11 7.18 5.65 -3.19
N ARG A 12 6.58 6.73 -2.68
CA ARG A 12 6.74 7.15 -1.27
C ARG A 12 6.16 6.14 -0.29
N TYR A 13 5.00 5.57 -0.61
CA TYR A 13 4.40 4.49 0.17
C TYR A 13 5.34 3.28 0.24
N LEU A 14 5.89 2.84 -0.90
CA LEU A 14 6.83 1.71 -0.94
C LEU A 14 8.15 2.01 -0.22
N GLU A 15 8.61 3.27 -0.19
CA GLU A 15 9.80 3.66 0.57
C GLU A 15 9.61 3.43 2.08
N GLU A 16 8.44 3.81 2.62
CA GLU A 16 8.11 3.55 4.04
C GLU A 16 7.93 2.05 4.31
N LEU A 17 7.27 1.31 3.42
CA LEU A 17 7.14 -0.14 3.52
C LEU A 17 8.49 -0.84 3.53
N ASN A 18 9.36 -0.54 2.57
CA ASN A 18 10.68 -1.18 2.44
C ASN A 18 11.63 -0.77 3.58
N ALA A 19 11.38 0.34 4.25
CA ALA A 19 12.08 0.73 5.47
C ALA A 19 11.47 0.09 6.75
N HIS A 20 10.41 -0.72 6.61
CA HIS A 20 9.60 -1.28 7.69
C HIS A 20 9.10 -0.22 8.69
N ARG A 21 8.83 1.00 8.20
CA ARG A 21 8.36 2.15 8.99
C ARG A 21 6.84 2.28 8.90
N PHE A 22 6.14 1.65 9.83
CA PHE A 22 4.66 1.58 9.81
C PHE A 22 3.95 2.72 10.56
N ASP A 23 4.66 3.53 11.33
CA ASP A 23 4.04 4.52 12.22
C ASP A 23 3.41 5.73 11.48
N GLY A 24 3.76 5.95 10.20
CA GLY A 24 3.24 7.04 9.36
C GLY A 24 2.26 6.60 8.27
N MET A 25 1.66 5.42 8.42
CA MET A 25 0.80 4.82 7.39
C MET A 25 -0.55 5.53 7.21
N ASP A 26 -0.89 6.47 8.09
CA ASP A 26 -2.06 7.35 7.97
C ASP A 26 -1.99 8.33 6.82
N GLU A 27 -0.78 8.66 6.34
CA GLU A 27 -0.60 9.43 5.12
C GLU A 27 -1.06 8.66 3.86
N PHE A 28 -0.96 7.32 3.88
CA PHE A 28 -1.11 6.50 2.67
C PHE A 28 -2.41 5.69 2.62
N ILE A 29 -2.92 5.28 3.77
CA ILE A 29 -4.05 4.35 3.88
C ILE A 29 -5.16 5.07 4.64
N ASP A 30 -6.39 5.05 4.12
CA ASP A 30 -7.55 5.59 4.85
C ASP A 30 -7.86 4.75 6.10
N ASP A 31 -8.46 5.35 7.13
CA ASP A 31 -8.87 4.65 8.35
C ASP A 31 -9.74 3.42 8.03
N ARG A 32 -10.57 3.52 6.96
CA ARG A 32 -11.38 2.44 6.43
C ARG A 32 -10.93 2.11 5.01
N THR A 33 -10.62 0.85 4.79
CA THR A 33 -10.12 0.36 3.50
C THR A 33 -10.80 -0.95 3.10
N THR A 34 -10.32 -1.55 2.03
CA THR A 34 -10.66 -2.90 1.62
C THR A 34 -9.38 -3.72 1.55
N LEU A 35 -9.35 -4.86 2.23
CA LEU A 35 -8.24 -5.81 2.19
C LEU A 35 -8.78 -7.12 1.59
N ASN A 36 -8.21 -7.53 0.45
CA ASN A 36 -8.62 -8.74 -0.27
C ASN A 36 -10.13 -8.79 -0.62
N GLY A 37 -10.73 -7.63 -0.91
CA GLY A 37 -12.14 -7.50 -1.25
C GLY A 37 -13.08 -7.33 -0.06
N GLU A 38 -12.58 -7.49 1.17
CA GLU A 38 -13.38 -7.35 2.39
C GLU A 38 -13.13 -6.00 3.09
N PRO A 39 -14.16 -5.39 3.69
CA PRO A 39 -13.99 -4.18 4.51
C PRO A 39 -12.99 -4.41 5.63
N ALA A 40 -12.05 -3.48 5.80
CA ALA A 40 -11.00 -3.55 6.79
C ALA A 40 -10.65 -2.16 7.32
N THR A 41 -9.82 -2.11 8.36
CA THR A 41 -9.21 -0.87 8.87
C THR A 41 -7.77 -0.73 8.41
N ARG A 42 -7.20 0.48 8.54
CA ARG A 42 -5.76 0.70 8.39
C ARG A 42 -4.95 -0.25 9.27
N ASP A 43 -5.36 -0.42 10.53
CA ASP A 43 -4.64 -1.25 11.50
C ASP A 43 -4.62 -2.72 11.08
N ASP A 44 -5.72 -3.23 10.51
CA ASP A 44 -5.77 -4.60 9.95
C ASP A 44 -4.76 -4.76 8.81
N LEU A 45 -4.65 -3.77 7.93
CA LEU A 45 -3.70 -3.77 6.82
C LEU A 45 -2.24 -3.75 7.33
N ILE A 46 -1.94 -2.90 8.32
CA ILE A 46 -0.61 -2.81 8.94
C ILE A 46 -0.24 -4.12 9.64
N ALA A 47 -1.20 -4.76 10.32
CA ALA A 47 -0.97 -6.03 11.00
C ALA A 47 -0.54 -7.13 10.01
N VAL A 48 -1.15 -7.18 8.83
CA VAL A 48 -0.74 -8.11 7.76
C VAL A 48 0.66 -7.80 7.26
N GLN A 49 0.97 -6.54 6.96
CA GLN A 49 2.30 -6.17 6.46
C GLN A 49 3.42 -6.46 7.47
N LYS A 50 3.16 -6.24 8.76
CA LYS A 50 4.09 -6.62 9.83
C LYS A 50 4.30 -8.14 9.88
N ALA A 51 3.22 -8.92 9.76
CA ALA A 51 3.33 -10.38 9.69
C ALA A 51 4.11 -10.86 8.47
N ASP A 52 3.95 -10.21 7.31
CA ASP A 52 4.70 -10.53 6.09
C ASP A 52 6.20 -10.27 6.27
N VAL A 53 6.57 -9.13 6.86
CA VAL A 53 7.97 -8.80 7.18
C VAL A 53 8.56 -9.73 8.23
N ASP A 54 7.79 -10.07 9.26
CA ASP A 54 8.24 -11.02 10.29
C ASP A 54 8.49 -12.41 9.69
N ALA A 55 7.70 -12.82 8.70
CA ALA A 55 7.86 -14.09 7.99
C ALA A 55 8.99 -14.06 6.95
N VAL A 56 9.20 -12.91 6.28
CA VAL A 56 10.21 -12.69 5.24
C VAL A 56 10.97 -11.40 5.54
N PRO A 57 12.04 -11.45 6.36
CA PRO A 57 12.71 -10.23 6.85
C PRO A 57 13.40 -9.38 5.77
N ASP A 58 13.68 -9.95 4.61
CA ASP A 58 14.25 -9.28 3.43
C ASP A 58 13.20 -8.94 2.36
N LEU A 59 11.91 -8.99 2.73
CA LEU A 59 10.81 -8.65 1.84
C LEU A 59 11.00 -7.24 1.26
N HIS A 60 10.90 -7.17 -0.06
CA HIS A 60 11.07 -5.93 -0.80
C HIS A 60 9.93 -5.77 -1.81
N TRP A 61 9.22 -4.65 -1.72
CA TRP A 61 8.16 -4.28 -2.65
C TRP A 61 8.73 -3.39 -3.76
N GLU A 62 8.50 -3.78 -5.01
CA GLU A 62 8.92 -3.04 -6.20
C GLU A 62 7.72 -2.74 -7.11
N LEU A 63 7.52 -1.45 -7.43
CA LEU A 63 6.50 -1.03 -8.39
C LEU A 63 6.92 -1.41 -9.82
N ARG A 64 6.36 -2.50 -10.36
CA ARG A 64 6.61 -2.95 -11.73
C ARG A 64 5.78 -2.20 -12.76
N GLU A 65 4.48 -2.08 -12.50
CA GLU A 65 3.52 -1.45 -13.39
C GLU A 65 2.48 -0.70 -12.55
N LEU A 66 2.03 0.46 -13.04
CA LEU A 66 0.96 1.23 -12.43
C LEU A 66 -0.01 1.64 -13.52
N THR A 67 -1.16 0.98 -13.54
CA THR A 67 -2.30 1.34 -14.38
C THR A 67 -3.41 1.82 -13.46
N PRO A 68 -3.86 3.08 -13.59
CA PRO A 68 -5.09 3.49 -12.92
C PRO A 68 -6.20 2.52 -13.28
N ALA A 69 -7.02 2.12 -12.30
CA ALA A 69 -8.21 1.34 -12.61
C ALA A 69 -9.05 2.14 -13.59
N ASN A 70 -9.09 1.69 -14.84
CA ASN A 70 -9.92 2.30 -15.86
C ASN A 70 -11.35 1.89 -15.51
N CYS A 71 -12.09 2.73 -14.80
CA CYS A 71 -13.55 2.60 -14.66
C CYS A 71 -14.21 2.92 -16.00
N ALA A 72 -13.87 2.17 -17.04
CA ALA A 72 -14.45 2.23 -18.38
C ALA A 72 -14.80 0.79 -18.76
N GLY A 73 -16.01 0.36 -18.40
CA GLY A 73 -16.49 -0.98 -18.73
C GLY A 73 -17.83 -1.34 -18.07
N ASN A 74 -18.91 -0.88 -18.72
CA ASN A 74 -20.33 -1.27 -18.62
C ASN A 74 -21.12 -1.05 -17.33
#